data_AF-A0A8J6RLS5-F1
#
_entry.id   AF-A0A8J6RLS5-F1
#
_cell.length_a   1.000
_cell.length_b   1.000
_cell.length_c   1.000
_cell.angle_alpha   90.00
_cell.angle_beta   90.00
_cell.angle_gamma   90.00
#
_symmetry.space_group_name_H-M   'P 1'
#
loop_
_entity.id
_entity.type
_entity.pdbx_description
1 polymer ?
#
loop_
_entity_poly.entity_id
_entity_poly.type
_entity_poly.pdbx_seq_one_letter_code
_entity_poly.pdbx_strand_id
1 'polypeptide(L)'
;MLAQGNPKAASLEAIASNIKSQPQLETLLNQINRDFAVPLLAQCQKVAQLDGVTTPEEAKVIDTITEKFGIELDFVTVSLV
;
A
#
# COMPACT_ATOMS: atom_id res chain seq x y z
N MET A 1 20.41 12.78 9.58
CA MET A 1 20.12 11.45 10.15
C MET A 1 18.62 11.31 10.29
N LEU A 2 17.98 10.49 9.46
CA LEU A 2 16.52 10.29 9.51
C LEU A 2 16.24 9.16 10.51
N ALA A 3 15.56 9.48 11.62
CA ALA A 3 15.12 8.48 12.58
C ALA A 3 13.97 7.65 11.98
N GLN A 4 14.25 6.40 11.61
CA GLN A 4 13.22 5.39 11.35
C GLN A 4 12.54 5.07 12.70
N GLY A 5 11.35 5.63 12.92
CA GLY A 5 10.60 5.47 14.15
C GLY A 5 10.02 4.06 14.27
N ASN A 6 10.50 3.29 15.25
CA ASN A 6 9.83 2.07 15.71
C ASN A 6 8.55 2.46 16.46
N PRO A 7 7.35 1.95 16.12
CA PRO A 7 6.14 2.29 16.85
C PRO A 7 6.27 1.81 18.31
N LYS A 8 6.14 2.73 19.28
CA LYS A 8 6.01 2.37 20.70
C LYS A 8 4.76 1.49 20.88
N ALA A 9 4.72 0.63 21.90
CA ALA A 9 3.61 -0.31 22.13
C ALA A 9 2.22 0.35 22.08
N ALA A 10 2.06 1.55 22.66
CA ALA A 10 0.82 2.34 22.59
C ALA A 10 0.41 2.73 21.14
N SER A 11 1.38 2.93 20.25
CA SER A 11 1.14 3.17 18.83
C SER A 11 0.64 1.92 18.12
N LEU A 12 1.09 0.73 18.52
CA LEU A 12 0.64 -0.53 17.92
C LEU A 12 -0.79 -0.87 18.34
N GLU A 13 -1.16 -0.62 19.60
CA GLU A 13 -2.54 -0.78 20.09
C GLU A 13 -3.52 0.19 19.40
N ALA A 14 -3.09 1.43 19.18
CA ALA A 14 -3.86 2.42 18.43
C ALA A 14 -4.06 1.99 16.96
N ILE A 15 -3.01 1.44 16.32
CA ILE A 15 -3.10 0.89 14.96
C ILE A 15 -4.07 -0.29 14.93
N ALA A 16 -3.95 -1.25 15.86
CA ALA A 16 -4.81 -2.42 15.94
C ALA A 16 -6.30 -2.05 16.10
N SER A 17 -6.59 -1.01 16.87
CA SER A 17 -7.97 -0.52 17.07
C SER A 17 -8.53 0.15 15.82
N ASN A 18 -7.69 0.88 15.06
CA ASN A 18 -8.10 1.51 13.80
C ASN A 18 -8.29 0.50 12.65
N ILE A 19 -7.54 -0.60 12.63
CA ILE A 19 -7.68 -1.64 11.59
C ILE A 19 -9.06 -2.33 11.64
N LYS A 20 -9.69 -2.42 12.83
CA LYS A 20 -11.04 -3.01 12.97
C LYS A 20 -12.17 -2.15 12.39
N SER A 21 -11.91 -0.88 12.10
CA SER A 21 -12.90 0.07 11.59
C SER A 21 -12.25 1.01 10.59
N GLN A 22 -11.55 0.43 9.61
CA GLN A 22 -10.92 1.24 8.58
C GLN A 22 -12.00 1.92 7.74
N PRO A 23 -11.83 3.22 7.43
CA PRO A 23 -12.68 3.86 6.46
C PRO A 23 -12.48 3.21 5.08
N GLN A 24 -13.43 3.46 4.19
CA GLN A 24 -13.38 2.96 2.81
C GLN A 24 -12.06 3.33 2.13
N LEU A 25 -11.58 2.48 1.22
CA LEU A 25 -10.30 2.66 0.54
C LEU A 25 -10.18 4.06 -0.09
N GLU A 26 -11.20 4.51 -0.82
CA GLU A 26 -11.20 5.84 -1.46
C GLU A 26 -10.96 6.98 -0.46
N THR A 27 -11.58 6.90 0.72
CA THR A 27 -11.42 7.86 1.81
C THR A 27 -9.98 7.86 2.35
N LEU A 28 -9.36 6.69 2.48
CA LEU A 28 -7.95 6.58 2.88
C LEU A 28 -7.05 7.22 1.83
N LEU A 29 -7.25 6.88 0.56
CA LEU A 29 -6.41 7.37 -0.52
C LEU A 29 -6.53 8.89 -0.73
N ASN A 30 -7.66 9.53 -0.35
CA ASN A 30 -7.79 10.99 -0.36
C ASN A 30 -6.86 11.70 0.62
N GLN A 31 -6.36 10.99 1.64
CA GLN A 31 -5.47 11.55 2.67
C GLN A 31 -3.99 11.36 2.32
N ILE A 32 -3.70 10.61 1.26
CA ILE A 32 -2.33 10.27 0.85
C ILE A 32 -1.82 11.33 -0.11
N ASN A 33 -0.63 11.87 0.20
CA ASN A 33 0.11 12.71 -0.73
C ASN A 33 0.70 11.84 -1.85
N ARG A 34 0.66 12.33 -3.09
CA ARG A 34 1.11 11.65 -4.30
C ARG A 34 2.55 11.13 -4.23
N ASP A 35 3.44 11.80 -3.50
CA ASP A 35 4.81 11.31 -3.27
C ASP A 35 4.88 9.92 -2.63
N PHE A 36 3.83 9.53 -1.88
CA PHE A 36 3.74 8.23 -1.25
C PHE A 36 2.97 7.19 -2.09
N ALA A 37 2.43 7.57 -3.24
CA ALA A 37 1.57 6.69 -4.02
C ALA A 37 2.35 5.53 -4.67
N VAL A 38 3.56 5.79 -5.17
CA VAL A 38 4.44 4.75 -5.71
C VAL A 38 4.88 3.74 -4.64
N PRO A 39 5.44 4.14 -3.48
CA PRO A 39 5.82 3.18 -2.44
C PRO A 39 4.60 2.45 -1.83
N LEU A 40 3.43 3.09 -1.74
CA LEU A 40 2.18 2.43 -1.34
C LEU A 40 1.80 1.31 -2.33
N LEU A 41 1.79 1.62 -3.63
CA LEU A 41 1.43 0.67 -4.68
C LEU A 41 2.40 -0.52 -4.71
N ALA A 42 3.70 -0.26 -4.66
CA ALA A 42 4.72 -1.32 -4.60
C ALA A 42 4.52 -2.24 -3.38
N GLN A 43 4.11 -1.68 -2.24
CA GLN A 43 3.85 -2.47 -1.04
C GLN A 43 2.58 -3.31 -1.17
N CYS A 44 1.51 -2.77 -1.76
CA CYS A 44 0.28 -3.52 -2.04
C CYS A 44 0.54 -4.68 -3.00
N GLN A 45 1.30 -4.46 -4.08
CA GLN A 45 1.71 -5.52 -5.01
C GLN A 45 2.57 -6.59 -4.34
N LYS A 46 3.49 -6.19 -3.45
CA LYS A 46 4.29 -7.14 -2.69
C LYS A 46 3.42 -8.01 -1.79
N VAL A 47 2.44 -7.41 -1.10
CA VAL A 47 1.48 -8.15 -0.25
C VAL A 47 0.65 -9.12 -1.09
N ALA A 48 0.11 -8.66 -2.22
CA ALA A 48 -0.72 -9.47 -3.12
C ALA A 48 0.01 -10.65 -3.79
N GLN A 49 1.33 -10.71 -3.67
CA GLN A 49 2.17 -11.78 -4.19
C GLN A 49 2.77 -12.65 -3.08
N LEU A 50 2.49 -12.38 -1.80
CA LEU A 50 3.08 -13.14 -0.68
C LEU A 50 2.73 -14.63 -0.73
N ASP A 51 1.50 -14.96 -1.12
CA ASP A 51 1.03 -16.34 -1.27
C ASP A 51 1.14 -16.84 -2.72
N GLY A 52 1.76 -16.06 -3.61
CA GLY A 52 1.95 -16.40 -5.02
C GLY A 52 0.69 -16.29 -5.90
N VAL A 53 -0.46 -15.89 -5.34
CA VAL A 53 -1.71 -15.67 -6.05
C VAL A 53 -2.27 -14.31 -5.67
N THR A 54 -2.56 -13.47 -6.68
CA THR A 54 -3.30 -12.23 -6.49
C THR A 54 -4.79 -12.47 -6.70
N THR A 55 -5.58 -12.27 -5.67
CA THR A 55 -7.04 -12.40 -5.70
C THR A 55 -7.69 -11.21 -6.42
N PRO A 56 -8.97 -11.34 -6.86
CA PRO A 56 -9.71 -10.22 -7.47
C PRO A 56 -9.82 -9.00 -6.54
N GLU A 57 -9.92 -9.22 -5.24
CA GLU A 57 -10.02 -8.15 -4.24
C GLU A 57 -8.69 -7.39 -4.13
N GLU A 58 -7.56 -8.10 -4.09
CA GLU A 58 -6.24 -7.49 -4.09
C GLU A 58 -5.95 -6.75 -5.40
N ALA A 59 -6.30 -7.34 -6.54
CA ALA A 59 -6.20 -6.69 -7.85
C ALA A 59 -7.01 -5.38 -7.89
N LYS A 60 -8.24 -5.40 -7.35
CA LYS A 60 -9.09 -4.21 -7.28
C LYS A 60 -8.46 -3.09 -6.44
N VAL A 61 -7.80 -3.42 -5.33
CA VAL A 61 -7.10 -2.42 -4.50
C VAL A 61 -5.94 -1.79 -5.30
N ILE A 62 -5.13 -2.63 -5.96
CA ILE A 62 -3.99 -2.20 -6.78
C ILE A 62 -4.46 -1.28 -7.91
N ASP A 63 -5.52 -1.68 -8.63
CA ASP A 63 -6.12 -0.93 -9.73
C ASP A 63 -6.65 0.43 -9.24
N THR A 64 -7.43 0.44 -8.15
CA THR A 64 -7.98 1.69 -7.57
C THR A 64 -6.87 2.68 -7.21
N ILE A 65 -5.75 2.21 -6.66
CA ILE A 65 -4.60 3.07 -6.32
C ILE A 65 -3.93 3.60 -7.60
N THR A 66 -3.73 2.72 -8.58
CA THR A 66 -3.12 3.02 -9.88
C THR A 66 -3.91 4.11 -10.61
N GLU A 67 -5.23 3.92 -10.74
CA GLU A 67 -6.15 4.87 -11.36
C GLU A 67 -6.16 6.21 -10.63
N LYS A 68 -6.27 6.18 -9.29
CA LYS A 68 -6.39 7.40 -8.48
C LYS A 68 -5.19 8.32 -8.57
N PHE A 69 -3.97 7.76 -8.62
CA PHE A 69 -2.75 8.56 -8.66
C PHE A 69 -2.18 8.72 -10.08
N GLY A 70 -2.80 8.08 -11.07
CA GLY A 70 -2.34 8.05 -12.47
C GLY A 70 -0.92 7.51 -12.56
N ILE A 71 -0.64 6.39 -11.91
CA ILE A 71 0.67 5.74 -11.92
C ILE A 71 0.63 4.65 -12.98
N GLU A 72 1.38 4.79 -14.07
CA GLU A 72 1.70 3.66 -14.91
C GLU A 72 2.94 2.98 -14.34
N LEU A 73 2.78 1.79 -13.75
CA LEU A 73 3.92 0.97 -13.42
C LEU A 73 4.44 0.34 -14.71
N ASP A 74 5.41 1.00 -15.33
CA ASP A 74 6.33 0.32 -16.24
C ASP A 74 7.08 -0.70 -15.38
N PHE A 75 6.63 -1.95 -15.45
CA PHE A 75 7.32 -3.06 -14.84
C PHE A 75 8.63 -3.22 -15.61
N VAL A 76 9.67 -2.46 -15.24
CA VAL A 76 11.03 -2.80 -15.61
C VAL A 76 11.25 -4.15 -14.94
N THR A 77 11.06 -5.19 -15.73
CA THR A 77 11.42 -6.55 -15.36
C THR A 77 12.89 -6.43 -15.03
N VAL A 78 13.27 -6.61 -13.76
CA VAL A 78 14.64 -6.96 -13.42
C VAL A 78 14.81 -8.35 -13.99
N SER A 79 15.12 -8.41 -15.28
CA SER A 79 15.73 -9.57 -15.89
C SER A 79 17.01 -9.79 -15.10
N LEU A 80 17.06 -10.93 -14.42
CA LEU A 80 18.30 -11.45 -13.85
C LEU A 80 19.41 -11.37 -14.91
N VAL A 81 20.47 -10.64 -14.59
CA VAL A 81 21.82 -10.88 -15.10
C VAL A 81 22.76 -11.04 -13.91
#